data_AF-C1LKE8-F1
#
_entry.id   AF-C1LKE8-F1
#
_cell.length_a   1.000
_cell.length_b   1.000
_cell.length_c   1.000
_cell.angle_alpha   90.00
_cell.angle_beta   90.00
_cell.angle_gamma   90.00
#
_symmetry.space_group_name_H-M   'P 1'
#
loop_
_entity.id
_entity.type
_entity.pdbx_description
1 polymer ?
#
loop_
_entity_poly.entity_id
_entity_poly.type
_entity_poly.pdbx_seq_one_letter_code
_entity_poly.pdbx_strand_id
1 'polypeptide(L)'
;MNVIKINGVKVYNLTANRALPEWASKSEKRKKKSGGELSRRIELIQELEMPDSTSYLASSPDGQYLFALGRYKPRVKCYELSNLSMKFDRCLDCMPYKLVCLSDNYSKFALLEEERWVEIHAAGGHHFKFRVPKQGVDLDYCPGTCDLFVASSRDQIYRMDLSEGRFKTPLVSQRLESSSHGFTACGFEKNYSLLFGASTIGCVDGWDTRTSEHVFGLNVCKYAPAPEDLQNSWRSTAVTCMSFKDPLNFAVGTGDGVVYIYDVRQNRKPWHVRDTEYREPIKSIYFHDDKVLAALRYCCKVWSLDTGKIFVGFNTGPAECNSMYHFPNSGLLMFASESPKISTYFIPLLGAAPFWCSYLDSLVVECEPDVTTMYDGYKFITHKQLSDLGMSELIGTQFLRAYMHGYFISANLYNRIQDHLGITQRPSTHAKSKSPDISKVSLRSENIIAEFNEASADQRFSKLSDNPKLAYSTIDGDSDLIQIHQARLEKKRRRKEIRKERAARAHSLIKNVSNVHT
;
A
#
# COMPACT_ATOMS: atom_id res chain seq x y z
N MET A 1 9.05 -9.44 -6.73
CA MET A 1 8.47 -8.11 -6.45
C MET A 1 8.21 -7.42 -7.77
N ASN A 2 6.97 -7.01 -8.04
CA ASN A 2 6.65 -6.23 -9.25
C ASN A 2 6.57 -4.76 -8.85
N VAL A 3 7.34 -3.89 -9.52
CA VAL A 3 7.35 -2.45 -9.23
C VAL A 3 6.48 -1.74 -10.25
N ILE A 4 5.45 -1.07 -9.76
CA ILE A 4 4.55 -0.24 -10.56
C ILE A 4 4.95 1.22 -10.29
N LYS A 5 5.36 1.95 -11.33
CA LYS A 5 5.69 3.38 -11.22
C LYS A 5 4.52 4.20 -11.73
N ILE A 6 3.88 4.97 -10.87
CA ILE A 6 2.74 5.83 -11.22
C ILE A 6 2.98 7.20 -10.58
N ASN A 7 2.82 8.27 -11.36
CA ASN A 7 3.05 9.66 -10.91
C ASN A 7 4.43 9.90 -10.25
N GLY A 8 5.46 9.16 -10.68
CA GLY A 8 6.81 9.23 -10.08
C GLY A 8 6.95 8.53 -8.72
N VAL A 9 5.88 7.94 -8.19
CA VAL A 9 5.88 7.14 -6.97
C VAL A 9 5.96 5.65 -7.34
N LYS A 10 6.81 4.92 -6.62
CA LYS A 10 6.95 3.46 -6.78
C LYS A 10 6.00 2.76 -5.82
N VAL A 11 5.14 1.92 -6.36
CA VAL A 11 4.31 0.97 -5.62
C VAL A 11 4.88 -0.41 -5.83
N TYR A 12 5.18 -1.10 -4.74
CA TYR A 12 5.74 -2.44 -4.79
C TYR A 12 4.65 -3.45 -4.52
N ASN A 13 4.36 -4.28 -5.52
CA ASN A 13 3.49 -5.43 -5.36
C ASN A 13 4.31 -6.61 -4.81
N LEU A 14 3.96 -7.01 -3.60
CA LEU A 14 4.59 -8.09 -2.83
C LEU A 14 3.82 -9.41 -2.96
N THR A 15 2.70 -9.43 -3.70
CA THR A 15 1.95 -10.66 -3.94
C THR A 15 2.76 -11.64 -4.76
N ALA A 16 2.86 -12.87 -4.26
CA ALA A 16 3.48 -13.97 -4.98
C ALA A 16 2.54 -14.46 -6.10
N ASN A 17 2.47 -13.70 -7.21
CA ASN A 17 1.53 -13.86 -8.33
C ASN A 17 1.69 -15.13 -9.20
N ARG A 18 2.45 -16.13 -8.75
CA ARG A 18 2.63 -17.40 -9.49
C ARG A 18 2.72 -18.59 -8.55
N ALA A 19 1.70 -18.78 -7.73
CA ALA A 19 1.46 -20.10 -7.14
C ALA A 19 0.99 -21.06 -8.24
N LEU A 20 1.51 -22.29 -8.20
CA LEU A 20 0.84 -23.37 -8.89
C LEU A 20 -0.46 -23.67 -8.14
N PRO A 21 -1.54 -24.06 -8.83
CA PRO A 21 -2.76 -24.51 -8.17
C PRO A 21 -2.48 -25.55 -7.08
N GLU A 22 -3.36 -25.65 -6.09
CA GLU A 22 -3.17 -26.58 -4.96
C GLU A 22 -3.03 -28.04 -5.43
N TRP A 23 -3.80 -28.43 -6.46
CA TRP A 23 -3.77 -29.75 -7.09
C TRP A 23 -2.51 -30.03 -7.93
N ALA A 24 -1.67 -29.03 -8.22
CA ALA A 24 -0.43 -29.25 -8.96
C ALA A 24 0.48 -30.21 -8.19
N SER A 25 1.07 -31.16 -8.90
CA SER A 25 1.81 -32.24 -8.28
C SER A 25 3.00 -31.72 -7.47
N LYS A 26 3.37 -32.43 -6.39
CA LYS A 26 4.58 -32.10 -5.61
C LYS A 26 5.83 -32.08 -6.50
N SER A 27 5.85 -32.85 -7.59
CA SER A 27 6.91 -32.87 -8.59
C SER A 27 6.97 -31.57 -9.41
N GLU A 28 5.85 -31.07 -9.92
CA GLU A 28 5.77 -29.78 -10.63
C GLU A 28 6.09 -28.60 -9.71
N LYS A 29 5.61 -28.64 -8.46
CA LYS A 29 5.97 -27.66 -7.43
C LYS A 29 7.49 -27.67 -7.17
N ARG A 30 8.13 -28.85 -7.13
CA ARG A 30 9.60 -28.98 -6.99
C ARG A 30 10.37 -28.53 -8.25
N LYS A 31 9.90 -28.87 -9.45
CA LYS A 31 10.51 -28.43 -10.72
C LYS A 31 10.42 -26.91 -10.90
N LYS A 32 9.32 -26.29 -10.48
CA LYS A 32 9.19 -24.83 -10.51
C LYS A 32 9.98 -24.14 -9.39
N LYS A 33 10.23 -24.85 -8.27
CA LYS A 33 11.10 -24.39 -7.17
C LYS A 33 12.58 -24.26 -7.58
N SER A 34 13.07 -24.99 -8.59
CA SER A 34 14.48 -24.91 -9.00
C SER A 34 14.82 -23.74 -9.94
N GLY A 35 13.84 -22.93 -10.35
CA GLY A 35 14.05 -21.77 -11.20
C GLY A 35 14.58 -20.54 -10.43
N GLY A 36 15.50 -19.78 -11.04
CA GLY A 36 16.08 -18.56 -10.45
C GLY A 36 15.08 -17.44 -10.09
N GLU A 37 13.86 -17.47 -10.66
CA GLU A 37 12.76 -16.57 -10.27
C GLU A 37 12.30 -16.77 -8.82
N LEU A 38 12.56 -17.95 -8.22
CA LEU A 38 12.19 -18.23 -6.84
C LEU A 38 13.03 -17.43 -5.83
N SER A 39 14.30 -17.18 -6.14
CA SER A 39 15.21 -16.41 -5.27
C SER A 39 14.76 -14.96 -5.06
N ARG A 40 13.87 -14.45 -5.92
CA ARG A 40 13.29 -13.09 -5.84
C ARG A 40 11.87 -13.07 -5.30
N ARG A 41 11.35 -14.20 -4.82
CA ARG A 41 10.05 -14.28 -4.16
C ARG A 41 10.22 -13.90 -2.70
N ILE A 42 9.45 -12.89 -2.30
CA ILE A 42 9.38 -12.44 -0.92
C ILE A 42 7.99 -12.86 -0.44
N GLU A 43 7.94 -13.69 0.58
CA GLU A 43 6.71 -13.99 1.32
C GLU A 43 6.87 -13.33 2.67
N LEU A 44 6.04 -12.32 2.95
CA LEU A 44 6.13 -11.57 4.21
C LEU A 44 5.65 -12.39 5.40
N ILE A 45 4.49 -13.00 5.25
CA ILE A 45 3.86 -13.87 6.24
C ILE A 45 3.71 -15.23 5.57
N GLN A 46 4.15 -16.26 6.26
CA GLN A 46 4.03 -17.63 5.79
C GLN A 46 2.55 -18.00 5.62
N GLU A 47 2.21 -18.54 4.44
CA GLU A 47 0.85 -19.04 4.14
C GLU A 47 -0.25 -18.00 4.40
N LEU A 48 0.01 -16.75 3.99
CA LEU A 48 -0.97 -15.67 3.95
C LEU A 48 -1.97 -15.87 2.78
N GLU A 49 -2.69 -16.98 2.82
CA GLU A 49 -3.69 -17.38 1.84
C GLU A 49 -4.87 -18.10 2.49
N MET A 50 -6.03 -17.95 1.85
CA MET A 50 -7.25 -18.68 2.10
C MET A 50 -7.46 -19.70 0.97
N PRO A 51 -8.19 -20.80 1.23
CA PRO A 51 -8.42 -21.83 0.22
C PRO A 51 -9.18 -21.33 -1.02
N ASP A 52 -10.08 -20.36 -0.86
CA ASP A 52 -10.90 -19.84 -1.95
C ASP A 52 -10.74 -18.32 -2.08
N SER A 53 -11.30 -17.57 -1.13
CA SER A 53 -11.30 -16.12 -1.16
C SER A 53 -11.34 -15.53 0.24
N THR A 54 -10.90 -14.28 0.33
CA THR A 54 -10.83 -13.51 1.59
C THR A 54 -11.93 -12.45 1.60
N SER A 55 -12.76 -12.44 2.64
CA SER A 55 -13.85 -11.46 2.77
C SER A 55 -13.38 -10.19 3.46
N TYR A 56 -12.77 -10.33 4.64
CA TYR A 56 -12.41 -9.21 5.49
C TYR A 56 -11.05 -9.39 6.16
N LEU A 57 -10.37 -8.27 6.40
CA LEU A 57 -9.12 -8.18 7.15
C LEU A 57 -9.28 -7.19 8.29
N ALA A 58 -8.73 -7.53 9.45
CA ALA A 58 -8.66 -6.66 10.60
C ALA A 58 -7.39 -6.95 11.40
N SER A 59 -6.79 -5.94 12.02
CA SER A 59 -5.73 -6.16 12.99
C SER A 59 -6.24 -6.06 14.42
N SER A 60 -5.45 -6.57 15.35
CA SER A 60 -5.58 -6.18 16.74
C SER A 60 -5.16 -4.71 16.93
N PRO A 61 -5.69 -4.01 17.96
CA PRO A 61 -5.28 -2.65 18.30
C PRO A 61 -3.76 -2.50 18.55
N ASP A 62 -3.13 -3.52 19.14
CA ASP A 62 -1.68 -3.54 19.38
C ASP A 62 -0.84 -3.71 18.10
N GLY A 63 -1.47 -4.02 16.96
CA GLY A 63 -0.78 -4.22 15.68
C GLY A 63 0.12 -5.45 15.62
N GLN A 64 -0.03 -6.39 16.56
CA GLN A 64 0.73 -7.65 16.60
C GLN A 64 0.01 -8.82 15.94
N TYR A 65 -1.32 -8.75 15.83
CA TYR A 65 -2.13 -9.82 15.26
C TYR A 65 -2.91 -9.33 14.05
N LEU A 66 -2.98 -10.17 13.02
CA LEU A 66 -3.79 -9.94 11.82
C LEU A 66 -4.82 -11.06 11.71
N PHE A 67 -6.08 -10.69 11.59
CA PHE A 67 -7.19 -11.58 11.31
C PHE A 67 -7.57 -11.53 9.84
N ALA A 68 -7.83 -12.70 9.28
CA ALA A 68 -8.37 -12.85 7.94
C ALA A 68 -9.58 -13.79 7.96
N LEU A 69 -10.65 -13.34 7.32
CA LEU A 69 -11.90 -14.08 7.19
C LEU A 69 -11.96 -14.75 5.82
N GLY A 70 -12.27 -16.05 5.79
CA GLY A 70 -12.33 -16.88 4.58
C GLY A 70 -13.73 -17.41 4.29
N ARG A 71 -14.06 -17.57 3.00
CA ARG A 71 -15.37 -18.06 2.54
C ARG A 71 -15.51 -19.59 2.57
N TYR A 72 -14.56 -20.33 1.99
CA TYR A 72 -14.65 -21.79 1.87
C TYR A 72 -14.37 -22.53 3.17
N LYS A 73 -15.36 -23.32 3.62
CA LYS A 73 -15.48 -23.80 5.01
C LYS A 73 -15.24 -22.60 5.92
N PRO A 74 -16.29 -21.77 6.15
CA PRO A 74 -16.19 -20.48 6.82
C PRO A 74 -15.17 -20.52 7.94
N ARG A 75 -14.18 -19.64 7.89
CA ARG A 75 -13.05 -19.74 8.83
C ARG A 75 -12.45 -18.39 9.15
N VAL A 76 -11.79 -18.36 10.30
CA VAL A 76 -10.99 -17.24 10.77
C VAL A 76 -9.57 -17.73 10.97
N LYS A 77 -8.65 -17.13 10.23
CA LYS A 77 -7.22 -17.29 10.46
C LYS A 77 -6.69 -16.08 11.23
N CYS A 78 -5.91 -16.36 12.27
CA CYS A 78 -5.16 -15.35 12.99
C CYS A 78 -3.68 -15.56 12.72
N TYR A 79 -2.99 -14.51 12.30
CA TYR A 79 -1.56 -14.47 12.04
C TYR A 79 -0.89 -13.62 13.11
N GLU A 80 0.22 -14.13 13.64
CA GLU A 80 1.06 -13.39 14.57
C GLU A 80 2.18 -12.72 13.78
N LEU A 81 2.17 -11.39 13.77
CA LEU A 81 3.03 -10.58 12.92
C LEU A 81 4.48 -10.59 13.40
N SER A 82 4.73 -10.76 14.71
CA SER A 82 6.09 -10.92 15.25
C SER A 82 6.76 -12.21 14.77
N ASN A 83 5.99 -13.30 14.66
CA ASN A 83 6.46 -14.62 14.22
C ASN A 83 6.31 -14.84 12.71
N LEU A 84 5.65 -13.92 12.00
CA LEU A 84 5.37 -13.98 10.56
C LEU A 84 4.66 -15.28 10.13
N SER A 85 3.87 -15.87 11.02
CA SER A 85 3.24 -17.17 10.80
C SER A 85 1.80 -17.19 11.30
N MET A 86 1.05 -18.20 10.86
CA MET A 86 -0.30 -18.44 11.35
C MET A 86 -0.25 -18.92 12.81
N LYS A 87 -1.08 -18.32 13.67
CA LYS A 87 -1.23 -18.70 15.07
C LYS A 87 -2.31 -19.76 15.24
N PHE A 88 -3.46 -19.57 14.60
CA PHE A 88 -4.53 -20.56 14.57
C PHE A 88 -5.42 -20.39 13.32
N ASP A 89 -6.09 -21.48 12.95
CA ASP A 89 -7.19 -21.52 11.98
C ASP A 89 -8.41 -22.13 12.68
N ARG A 90 -9.54 -21.41 12.67
CA ARG A 90 -10.81 -21.88 13.25
C ARG A 90 -11.87 -21.90 12.17
N CYS A 91 -12.52 -23.04 12.00
CA CYS A 91 -13.74 -23.13 11.20
C CYS A 91 -14.94 -22.63 12.03
N LEU A 92 -15.88 -22.01 11.33
CA LEU A 92 -17.15 -21.51 11.82
C LEU A 92 -18.29 -22.25 11.12
N ASP A 93 -19.47 -22.18 11.71
CA ASP A 93 -20.68 -22.77 11.14
C ASP A 93 -21.27 -21.89 10.03
N CYS A 94 -21.26 -20.56 10.24
CA CYS A 94 -21.82 -19.59 9.31
C CYS A 94 -20.73 -18.68 8.73
N MET A 95 -21.02 -18.07 7.58
CA MET A 95 -20.06 -17.23 6.88
C MET A 95 -19.82 -15.90 7.61
N PRO A 96 -18.56 -15.53 7.93
CA PRO A 96 -18.28 -14.30 8.65
C PRO A 96 -18.10 -13.11 7.69
N TYR A 97 -18.73 -11.97 8.01
CA TYR A 97 -18.65 -10.72 7.25
C TYR A 97 -17.67 -9.72 7.85
N LYS A 98 -17.74 -9.52 9.17
CA LYS A 98 -17.00 -8.49 9.90
C LYS A 98 -16.45 -9.04 11.19
N LEU A 99 -15.29 -8.52 11.59
CA LEU A 99 -14.61 -8.86 12.83
C LEU A 99 -14.23 -7.58 13.56
N VAL A 100 -14.47 -7.57 14.88
CA VAL A 100 -14.03 -6.51 15.78
C VAL A 100 -13.26 -7.13 16.93
N CYS A 101 -12.07 -6.59 17.22
CA CYS A 101 -11.29 -6.99 18.38
C CYS A 101 -11.88 -6.35 19.63
N LEU A 102 -12.16 -7.17 20.66
CA LEU A 102 -12.67 -6.71 21.95
C LEU A 102 -11.54 -6.42 22.94
N SER A 103 -10.41 -7.10 22.75
CA SER A 103 -9.17 -6.90 23.50
C SER A 103 -8.12 -6.28 22.59
N ASP A 104 -7.12 -5.63 23.19
CA ASP A 104 -5.94 -5.11 22.48
C ASP A 104 -5.14 -6.24 21.79
N ASN A 105 -5.26 -7.45 22.36
CA ASN A 105 -4.69 -8.70 21.86
C ASN A 105 -5.71 -9.54 21.07
N TYR A 106 -5.25 -10.64 20.45
CA TYR A 106 -6.12 -11.63 19.79
C TYR A 106 -7.07 -12.39 20.73
N SER A 107 -6.94 -12.20 22.04
CA SER A 107 -7.55 -13.03 23.06
C SER A 107 -9.08 -13.04 23.01
N LYS A 108 -9.71 -11.92 22.65
CA LYS A 108 -11.16 -11.77 22.57
C LYS A 108 -11.54 -10.97 21.33
N PHE A 109 -12.44 -11.51 20.53
CA PHE A 109 -12.96 -10.84 19.34
C PHE A 109 -14.40 -11.28 19.08
N ALA A 110 -15.16 -10.40 18.42
CA ALA A 110 -16.52 -10.66 17.98
C ALA A 110 -16.56 -10.78 16.45
N LEU A 111 -17.37 -11.71 15.97
CA LEU A 111 -17.65 -11.99 14.58
C LEU A 111 -19.11 -11.69 14.29
N LEU A 112 -19.35 -10.95 13.23
CA LEU A 112 -20.66 -10.84 12.63
C LEU A 112 -20.76 -11.87 11.50
N GLU A 113 -21.71 -12.78 11.64
CA GLU A 113 -21.95 -13.86 10.69
C GLU A 113 -23.21 -13.61 9.84
N GLU A 114 -23.37 -14.45 8.83
CA GLU A 114 -24.62 -14.62 8.11
C GLU A 114 -25.80 -15.02 9.01
N GLU A 115 -27.02 -14.83 8.50
CA GLU A 115 -28.26 -15.24 9.15
C GLU A 115 -28.57 -14.63 10.54
N ARG A 116 -27.99 -13.44 10.81
CA ARG A 116 -28.20 -12.63 12.02
C ARG A 116 -27.48 -13.18 13.26
N TRP A 117 -26.48 -14.03 13.08
CA TRP A 117 -25.68 -14.55 14.18
C TRP A 117 -24.50 -13.65 14.48
N VAL A 118 -24.19 -13.53 15.77
CA VAL A 118 -22.97 -12.89 16.27
C VAL A 118 -22.28 -13.89 17.19
N GLU A 119 -21.03 -14.21 16.86
CA GLU A 119 -20.19 -15.12 17.64
C GLU A 119 -19.09 -14.34 18.38
N ILE A 120 -18.91 -14.66 19.65
CA ILE A 120 -17.85 -14.13 20.48
C ILE A 120 -16.85 -15.25 20.73
N HIS A 121 -15.60 -14.97 20.39
CA HIS A 121 -14.49 -15.87 20.61
C HIS A 121 -13.59 -15.39 21.74
N ALA A 122 -13.06 -16.36 22.47
CA ALA A 122 -11.97 -16.20 23.41
C ALA A 122 -10.71 -16.94 22.89
N ALA A 123 -9.61 -16.86 23.65
CA ALA A 123 -8.38 -17.57 23.35
C ALA A 123 -8.59 -19.09 23.28
N GLY A 124 -9.50 -19.62 24.11
CA GLY A 124 -9.86 -21.04 24.13
C GLY A 124 -10.78 -21.51 23.00
N GLY A 125 -11.34 -20.62 22.18
CA GLY A 125 -12.25 -21.00 21.09
C GLY A 125 -13.52 -20.16 21.06
N HIS A 126 -14.61 -20.78 20.60
CA HIS A 126 -15.96 -20.23 20.69
C HIS A 126 -16.37 -20.09 22.16
N HIS A 127 -16.85 -18.91 22.54
CA HIS A 127 -17.33 -18.64 23.90
C HIS A 127 -18.85 -18.53 23.95
N PHE A 128 -19.42 -17.66 23.12
CA PHE A 128 -20.85 -17.36 23.16
C PHE A 128 -21.36 -16.97 21.77
N LYS A 129 -22.54 -17.48 21.40
CA LYS A 129 -23.24 -17.16 20.16
C LYS A 129 -24.63 -16.67 20.47
N PHE A 130 -25.02 -15.56 19.87
CA PHE A 130 -26.37 -15.02 20.02
C PHE A 130 -26.91 -14.51 18.70
N ARG A 131 -28.24 -14.37 18.65
CA ARG A 131 -28.96 -13.96 17.45
C ARG A 131 -29.51 -12.55 17.62
N VAL A 132 -29.39 -11.77 16.56
CA VAL A 132 -29.94 -10.41 16.47
C VAL A 132 -31.29 -10.46 15.72
N PRO A 133 -32.28 -9.60 16.06
CA PRO A 133 -33.61 -9.68 15.43
C PRO A 133 -33.61 -9.45 13.91
N LYS A 134 -32.75 -8.57 13.41
CA LYS A 134 -32.57 -8.27 11.97
C LYS A 134 -31.12 -8.53 11.56
N GLN A 135 -30.87 -8.62 10.25
CA GLN A 135 -29.54 -8.88 9.71
C GLN A 135 -28.59 -7.72 10.01
N GLY A 136 -27.48 -8.05 10.65
CA GLY A 136 -26.39 -7.11 10.87
C GLY A 136 -25.60 -6.89 9.58
N VAL A 137 -25.17 -5.66 9.36
CA VAL A 137 -24.37 -5.24 8.21
C VAL A 137 -22.94 -4.89 8.64
N ASP A 138 -22.82 -4.19 9.76
CA ASP A 138 -21.53 -3.79 10.32
C ASP A 138 -21.53 -3.93 11.85
N LEU A 139 -20.33 -3.97 12.41
CA LEU A 139 -20.09 -4.29 13.81
C LEU A 139 -19.05 -3.32 14.37
N ASP A 140 -19.29 -2.79 15.57
CA ASP A 140 -18.27 -2.01 16.31
C ASP A 140 -18.43 -2.17 17.84
N TYR A 141 -17.41 -1.79 18.59
CA TYR A 141 -17.32 -2.04 20.04
C TYR A 141 -16.86 -0.81 20.83
N CYS A 142 -17.57 -0.51 21.92
CA CYS A 142 -17.14 0.47 22.91
C CYS A 142 -16.43 -0.22 24.10
N PRO A 143 -15.12 0.02 24.31
CA PRO A 143 -14.40 -0.54 25.44
C PRO A 143 -14.80 0.07 26.79
N GLY A 144 -15.32 1.31 26.79
CA GLY A 144 -15.68 2.01 28.04
C GLY A 144 -16.92 1.46 28.71
N THR A 145 -17.98 1.19 27.94
CA THR A 145 -19.24 0.63 28.45
C THR A 145 -19.38 -0.87 28.22
N CYS A 146 -18.41 -1.49 27.54
CA CYS A 146 -18.47 -2.89 27.09
C CYS A 146 -19.67 -3.21 26.18
N ASP A 147 -20.18 -2.21 25.45
CA ASP A 147 -21.28 -2.37 24.52
C ASP A 147 -20.77 -2.76 23.12
N LEU A 148 -21.33 -3.83 22.58
CA LEU A 148 -21.19 -4.22 21.18
C LEU A 148 -22.36 -3.65 20.38
N PHE A 149 -22.05 -2.87 19.35
CA PHE A 149 -23.00 -2.27 18.44
C PHE A 149 -23.11 -3.12 17.17
N VAL A 150 -24.32 -3.58 16.86
CA VAL A 150 -24.64 -4.30 15.64
C VAL A 150 -25.56 -3.42 14.79
N ALA A 151 -25.00 -2.82 13.74
CA ALA A 151 -25.79 -2.02 12.80
C ALA A 151 -26.62 -2.95 11.93
N SER A 152 -27.94 -2.78 11.93
CA SER A 152 -28.83 -3.64 11.17
C SER A 152 -29.15 -3.08 9.79
N SER A 153 -29.58 -3.96 8.88
CA SER A 153 -30.08 -3.59 7.55
C SER A 153 -31.41 -2.81 7.60
N ARG A 154 -31.89 -2.42 8.80
CA ARG A 154 -33.10 -1.61 9.02
C ARG A 154 -32.73 -0.32 9.79
N ASP A 155 -33.70 0.25 10.49
CA ASP A 155 -33.68 1.52 11.21
C ASP A 155 -33.02 1.46 12.59
N GLN A 156 -32.66 0.25 13.06
CA GLN A 156 -32.17 0.03 14.43
C GLN A 156 -30.70 -0.41 14.47
N ILE A 157 -29.96 0.08 15.46
CA ILE A 157 -28.66 -0.44 15.87
C ILE A 157 -28.85 -1.16 17.21
N TYR A 158 -28.58 -2.47 17.22
CA TYR A 158 -28.72 -3.28 18.42
C TYR A 158 -27.49 -3.13 19.31
N ARG A 159 -27.73 -3.01 20.61
CA ARG A 159 -26.69 -2.86 21.63
C ARG A 159 -26.69 -4.08 22.52
N MET A 160 -25.60 -4.82 22.51
CA MET A 160 -25.41 -5.95 23.41
C MET A 160 -24.34 -5.58 24.44
N ASP A 161 -24.72 -5.53 25.71
CA ASP A 161 -23.75 -5.36 26.80
C ASP A 161 -23.06 -6.70 27.05
N LEU A 162 -21.75 -6.74 26.82
CA LEU A 162 -20.96 -7.96 26.99
C LEU A 162 -20.62 -8.24 28.46
N SER A 163 -20.75 -7.26 29.35
CA SER A 163 -20.50 -7.43 30.78
C SER A 163 -21.70 -8.08 31.49
N GLU A 164 -22.91 -7.61 31.19
CA GLU A 164 -24.15 -8.17 31.74
C GLU A 164 -24.73 -9.32 30.92
N GLY A 165 -24.34 -9.43 29.63
CA GLY A 165 -24.89 -10.41 28.71
C GLY A 165 -26.33 -10.11 28.29
N ARG A 166 -26.71 -8.83 28.23
CA ARG A 166 -28.08 -8.39 27.95
C ARG A 166 -28.14 -7.40 26.79
N PHE A 167 -29.26 -7.43 26.06
CA PHE A 167 -29.55 -6.38 25.09
C PHE A 167 -30.01 -5.11 25.79
N LYS A 168 -29.33 -4.00 25.53
CA LYS A 168 -29.79 -2.66 25.87
C LYS A 168 -30.83 -2.21 24.85
N THR A 169 -31.52 -1.11 25.17
CA THR A 169 -32.45 -0.48 24.25
C THR A 169 -31.74 -0.14 22.93
N PRO A 170 -32.28 -0.59 21.78
CA PRO A 170 -31.65 -0.32 20.49
C PRO A 170 -31.70 1.17 20.17
N LEU A 171 -30.73 1.65 19.41
CA LEU A 171 -30.71 3.02 18.90
C LEU A 171 -31.50 3.06 17.61
N VAL A 172 -32.54 3.90 17.56
CA VAL A 172 -33.42 4.03 16.40
C VAL A 172 -33.08 5.31 15.66
N SER A 173 -32.94 5.25 14.34
CA SER A 173 -32.91 6.45 13.50
C SER A 173 -34.33 6.84 13.10
N GLN A 174 -34.75 8.03 13.54
CA GLN A 174 -36.02 8.64 13.15
C GLN A 174 -36.13 8.84 11.63
N ARG A 175 -35.00 8.94 10.91
CA ARG A 175 -34.97 9.13 9.45
C ARG A 175 -35.24 7.83 8.69
N LEU A 176 -34.99 6.68 9.32
CA LEU A 176 -35.14 5.36 8.71
C LEU A 176 -36.45 4.67 9.10
N GLU A 177 -37.10 5.09 10.18
CA GLU A 177 -38.29 4.44 10.77
C GLU A 177 -39.44 4.21 9.75
N SER A 178 -39.66 5.15 8.84
CA SER A 178 -40.70 5.05 7.80
C SER A 178 -40.21 4.53 6.45
N SER A 179 -38.93 4.13 6.37
CA SER A 179 -38.27 3.80 5.10
C SER A 179 -37.95 2.30 4.97
N SER A 180 -37.84 1.82 3.73
CA SER A 180 -37.35 0.45 3.46
C SER A 180 -35.82 0.35 3.54
N HIS A 181 -35.14 1.49 3.64
CA HIS A 181 -33.69 1.60 3.77
C HIS A 181 -33.18 1.25 5.17
N GLY A 182 -31.87 1.03 5.31
CA GLY A 182 -31.27 0.76 6.62
C GLY A 182 -29.81 1.20 6.71
N PHE A 183 -29.12 0.73 7.74
CA PHE A 183 -27.70 1.04 7.92
C PHE A 183 -26.81 0.22 6.99
N THR A 184 -25.68 0.80 6.63
CA THR A 184 -24.66 0.24 5.73
C THR A 184 -23.30 0.12 6.40
N ALA A 185 -22.94 1.06 7.27
CA ALA A 185 -21.71 1.03 8.04
C ALA A 185 -21.94 1.65 9.42
N CYS A 186 -21.16 1.23 10.40
CA CYS A 186 -21.10 1.89 11.70
C CYS A 186 -19.66 2.18 12.09
N GLY A 187 -19.48 3.20 12.92
CA GLY A 187 -18.19 3.52 13.45
C GLY A 187 -18.32 4.26 14.78
N PHE A 188 -17.62 3.76 15.78
CA PHE A 188 -17.56 4.29 17.13
C PHE A 188 -16.25 5.04 17.31
N GLU A 189 -16.36 6.33 17.66
CA GLU A 189 -15.19 7.12 17.97
C GLU A 189 -14.95 7.15 19.48
N LYS A 190 -13.78 6.63 19.89
CA LYS A 190 -13.44 6.39 21.30
C LYS A 190 -13.35 7.67 22.13
N ASN A 191 -12.92 8.78 21.53
CA ASN A 191 -12.52 10.00 22.25
C ASN A 191 -13.69 10.75 22.92
N TYR A 192 -14.87 10.79 22.31
CA TYR A 192 -16.07 11.42 22.87
C TYR A 192 -17.24 10.44 23.04
N SER A 193 -17.02 9.18 22.69
CA SER A 193 -17.99 8.09 22.81
C SER A 193 -19.29 8.32 22.02
N LEU A 194 -19.17 8.85 20.79
CA LEU A 194 -20.29 8.91 19.86
C LEU A 194 -20.18 7.74 18.89
N LEU A 195 -21.32 7.10 18.63
CA LEU A 195 -21.49 6.11 17.60
C LEU A 195 -22.09 6.78 16.37
N PHE A 196 -21.50 6.58 15.21
CA PHE A 196 -22.06 6.99 13.93
C PHE A 196 -22.61 5.78 13.18
N GLY A 197 -23.78 5.96 12.56
CA GLY A 197 -24.43 4.99 11.68
C GLY A 197 -24.67 5.64 10.32
N ALA A 198 -24.08 5.05 9.29
CA ALA A 198 -24.30 5.45 7.91
C ALA A 198 -25.46 4.64 7.32
N SER A 199 -26.26 5.30 6.47
CA SER A 199 -27.48 4.73 5.91
C SER A 199 -27.48 4.67 4.38
N THR A 200 -28.32 3.80 3.83
CA THR A 200 -28.54 3.68 2.38
C THR A 200 -29.22 4.92 1.78
N ILE A 201 -29.91 5.73 2.59
CA ILE A 201 -30.53 6.99 2.15
C ILE A 201 -29.46 8.05 1.84
N GLY A 202 -28.22 7.84 2.29
CA GLY A 202 -27.15 8.82 2.18
C GLY A 202 -27.07 9.77 3.36
N CYS A 203 -27.60 9.34 4.51
CA CYS A 203 -27.53 10.06 5.78
C CYS A 203 -26.56 9.38 6.73
N VAL A 204 -25.86 10.17 7.54
CA VAL A 204 -25.07 9.67 8.67
C VAL A 204 -25.67 10.26 9.93
N ASP A 205 -26.18 9.38 10.79
CA ASP A 205 -26.75 9.74 12.08
C ASP A 205 -25.74 9.37 13.17
N GLY A 206 -25.76 10.09 14.29
CA GLY A 206 -24.85 9.81 15.39
C GLY A 206 -25.51 9.94 16.76
N TRP A 207 -25.18 9.01 17.64
CA TRP A 207 -25.73 8.87 18.97
C TRP A 207 -24.64 8.99 20.03
N ASP A 208 -24.94 9.65 21.13
CA ASP A 208 -24.07 9.57 22.30
C ASP A 208 -24.33 8.24 23.02
N THR A 209 -23.28 7.44 23.20
CA THR A 209 -23.40 6.11 23.82
C THR A 209 -23.76 6.17 25.30
N ARG A 210 -23.46 7.30 25.97
CA ARG A 210 -23.74 7.53 27.39
C ARG A 210 -25.22 7.85 27.64
N THR A 211 -25.81 8.76 26.85
CA THR A 211 -27.21 9.17 26.99
C THR A 211 -28.15 8.38 26.09
N SER A 212 -27.63 7.70 25.07
CA SER A 212 -28.40 7.03 24.02
C SER A 212 -29.24 7.98 23.15
N GLU A 213 -28.98 9.28 23.23
CA GLU A 213 -29.68 10.30 22.47
C GLU A 213 -29.06 10.48 21.08
N HIS A 214 -29.90 10.81 20.11
CA HIS A 214 -29.46 11.18 18.77
C HIS A 214 -28.96 12.63 18.79
N VAL A 215 -27.65 12.82 18.59
CA VAL A 215 -26.96 14.12 18.70
C VAL A 215 -26.56 14.67 17.33
N PHE A 216 -26.24 13.78 16.38
CA PHE A 216 -25.64 14.16 15.11
C PHE A 216 -26.48 13.68 13.94
N GLY A 217 -26.62 14.50 12.90
CA GLY A 217 -27.33 14.11 11.69
C GLY A 217 -26.83 14.87 10.47
N LEU A 218 -26.20 14.14 9.55
CA LEU A 218 -25.67 14.62 8.28
C LEU A 218 -26.48 14.03 7.12
N ASN A 219 -26.80 14.84 6.12
CA ASN A 219 -27.46 14.41 4.89
C ASN A 219 -26.52 14.64 3.70
N VAL A 220 -25.78 13.62 3.28
CA VAL A 220 -24.77 13.74 2.23
C VAL A 220 -25.42 14.12 0.90
N CYS A 221 -26.56 13.52 0.55
CA CYS A 221 -27.25 13.76 -0.72
C CYS A 221 -27.67 15.23 -0.91
N LYS A 222 -28.10 15.87 0.19
CA LYS A 222 -28.61 17.24 0.15
C LYS A 222 -27.47 18.26 0.06
N TYR A 223 -26.38 18.00 0.76
CA TYR A 223 -25.30 18.97 0.97
C TYR A 223 -24.10 18.76 0.04
N ALA A 224 -23.98 17.59 -0.57
CA ALA A 224 -22.97 17.25 -1.55
C ALA A 224 -23.61 16.35 -2.63
N PRO A 225 -24.46 16.93 -3.51
CA PRO A 225 -25.07 16.17 -4.59
C PRO A 225 -23.97 15.60 -5.50
N ALA A 226 -24.23 14.42 -6.06
CA ALA A 226 -23.37 13.83 -7.06
C ALA A 226 -23.17 14.80 -8.24
N PRO A 227 -22.05 14.70 -8.99
CA PRO A 227 -21.84 15.47 -10.21
C PRO A 227 -23.08 15.42 -11.12
N GLU A 228 -23.37 16.50 -11.85
CA GLU A 228 -24.61 16.66 -12.64
C GLU A 228 -24.89 15.46 -13.57
N ASP A 229 -23.84 14.80 -14.05
CA ASP A 229 -23.89 13.58 -14.86
C ASP A 229 -24.59 12.37 -14.19
N LEU A 230 -24.69 12.34 -12.86
CA LEU A 230 -25.18 11.19 -12.06
C LEU A 230 -26.48 11.42 -11.30
N GLN A 231 -27.05 12.63 -11.36
CA GLN A 231 -28.25 13.00 -10.60
C GLN A 231 -29.48 12.12 -10.93
N ASN A 232 -29.48 11.44 -12.09
CA ASN A 232 -30.58 10.58 -12.55
C ASN A 232 -30.44 9.09 -12.20
N SER A 233 -29.43 8.67 -11.43
CA SER A 233 -29.24 7.25 -11.10
C SER A 233 -30.00 6.84 -9.82
N TRP A 234 -30.70 5.69 -9.85
CA TRP A 234 -31.42 5.13 -8.68
C TRP A 234 -30.50 4.82 -7.47
N ARG A 235 -29.19 4.70 -7.70
CA ARG A 235 -28.16 4.42 -6.68
C ARG A 235 -27.61 5.67 -6.01
N SER A 236 -28.01 6.84 -6.50
CA SER A 236 -27.44 8.14 -6.17
C SER A 236 -27.41 8.30 -4.65
N THR A 237 -26.20 8.39 -4.11
CA THR A 237 -25.82 8.83 -2.75
C THR A 237 -26.00 7.87 -1.57
N ALA A 238 -26.21 6.56 -1.77
CA ALA A 238 -26.08 5.61 -0.65
C ALA A 238 -24.66 5.64 -0.05
N VAL A 239 -24.53 5.81 1.27
CA VAL A 239 -23.23 5.72 1.94
C VAL A 239 -22.86 4.25 2.07
N THR A 240 -21.66 3.87 1.65
CA THR A 240 -21.17 2.48 1.68
C THR A 240 -20.20 2.22 2.81
N CYS A 241 -19.36 3.20 3.15
CA CYS A 241 -18.34 3.06 4.18
C CYS A 241 -18.03 4.39 4.84
N MET A 242 -17.44 4.31 6.02
CA MET A 242 -17.06 5.47 6.83
C MET A 242 -15.76 5.14 7.57
N SER A 243 -14.93 6.15 7.81
CA SER A 243 -13.81 6.01 8.73
C SER A 243 -13.44 7.35 9.36
N PHE A 244 -12.79 7.30 10.53
CA PHE A 244 -12.34 8.47 11.27
C PHE A 244 -10.84 8.67 11.05
N LYS A 245 -10.43 9.93 10.91
CA LYS A 245 -9.01 10.33 10.96
C LYS A 245 -8.65 10.74 12.39
N ASP A 246 -9.40 11.73 12.85
CA ASP A 246 -9.27 12.43 14.11
C ASP A 246 -10.66 12.50 14.74
N PRO A 247 -10.79 12.87 16.02
CA PRO A 247 -12.09 13.14 16.63
C PRO A 247 -12.96 14.07 15.79
N LEU A 248 -12.36 15.05 15.11
CA LEU A 248 -13.13 16.03 14.36
C LEU A 248 -13.37 15.62 12.91
N ASN A 249 -12.47 14.86 12.31
CA ASN A 249 -12.47 14.63 10.86
C ASN A 249 -12.84 13.19 10.54
N PHE A 250 -13.85 13.01 9.70
CA PHE A 250 -14.25 11.70 9.22
C PHE A 250 -14.52 11.72 7.72
N ALA A 251 -14.35 10.58 7.07
CA ALA A 251 -14.66 10.38 5.67
C ALA A 251 -15.87 9.48 5.50
N VAL A 252 -16.64 9.80 4.48
CA VAL A 252 -17.84 9.08 4.05
C VAL A 252 -17.67 8.72 2.58
N GLY A 253 -17.74 7.43 2.27
CA GLY A 253 -17.70 6.93 0.90
C GLY A 253 -19.11 6.64 0.40
N THR A 254 -19.43 7.06 -0.81
CA THR A 254 -20.71 6.76 -1.45
C THR A 254 -20.62 5.61 -2.46
N GLY A 255 -21.79 5.08 -2.78
CA GLY A 255 -21.98 4.10 -3.85
C GLY A 255 -21.62 4.62 -5.25
N ASP A 256 -21.60 5.95 -5.42
CA ASP A 256 -21.28 6.62 -6.69
C ASP A 256 -19.77 6.77 -6.92
N GLY A 257 -18.95 6.33 -5.98
CA GLY A 257 -17.49 6.45 -6.07
C GLY A 257 -16.94 7.81 -5.63
N VAL A 258 -17.67 8.57 -4.82
CA VAL A 258 -17.20 9.86 -4.29
C VAL A 258 -16.90 9.73 -2.79
N VAL A 259 -15.74 10.21 -2.38
CA VAL A 259 -15.35 10.32 -0.97
C VAL A 259 -15.59 11.75 -0.51
N TYR A 260 -16.38 11.90 0.53
CA TYR A 260 -16.63 13.17 1.20
C TYR A 260 -15.93 13.18 2.55
N ILE A 261 -15.14 14.21 2.82
CA ILE A 261 -14.49 14.41 4.11
C ILE A 261 -15.22 15.54 4.82
N TYR A 262 -15.66 15.27 6.04
CA TYR A 262 -16.41 16.18 6.89
C TYR A 262 -15.66 16.46 8.18
N ASP A 263 -15.85 17.66 8.71
CA ASP A 263 -15.60 17.97 10.12
C ASP A 263 -16.94 17.79 10.85
N VAL A 264 -16.95 17.10 12.00
CA VAL A 264 -18.14 16.86 12.83
C VAL A 264 -18.85 18.16 13.23
N ARG A 265 -18.12 19.29 13.24
CA ARG A 265 -18.69 20.61 13.53
C ARG A 265 -19.41 21.23 12.32
N GLN A 266 -19.13 20.75 11.11
CA GLN A 266 -19.62 21.30 9.85
C GLN A 266 -20.48 20.28 9.08
N ASN A 267 -21.78 20.26 9.38
CA ASN A 267 -22.70 19.28 8.81
C ASN A 267 -23.34 19.70 7.47
N ARG A 268 -23.06 20.91 7.00
CA ARG A 268 -23.74 21.49 5.82
C ARG A 268 -22.91 21.49 4.55
N LYS A 269 -21.59 21.38 4.64
CA LYS A 269 -20.72 21.36 3.47
C LYS A 269 -19.54 20.44 3.77
N PRO A 270 -19.18 19.53 2.86
CA PRO A 270 -17.96 18.74 3.01
C PRO A 270 -16.75 19.67 3.00
N TRP A 271 -15.77 19.36 3.84
CA TRP A 271 -14.48 20.06 3.84
C TRP A 271 -13.72 19.78 2.54
N HIS A 272 -13.70 18.51 2.13
CA HIS A 272 -13.12 18.07 0.87
C HIS A 272 -14.00 17.04 0.16
N VAL A 273 -14.03 17.13 -1.17
CA VAL A 273 -14.68 16.16 -2.05
C VAL A 273 -13.60 15.52 -2.93
N ARG A 274 -13.59 14.20 -3.00
CA ARG A 274 -12.67 13.43 -3.85
C ARG A 274 -13.45 12.49 -4.75
N ASP A 275 -13.36 12.72 -6.04
CA ASP A 275 -13.96 11.84 -7.04
C ASP A 275 -12.96 10.74 -7.44
N THR A 276 -13.43 9.51 -7.53
CA THR A 276 -12.65 8.36 -8.01
C THR A 276 -12.75 8.17 -9.51
N GLU A 277 -13.67 8.85 -10.21
CA GLU A 277 -13.94 8.77 -11.66
C GLU A 277 -14.53 7.42 -12.13
N TYR A 278 -14.33 6.33 -11.39
CA TYR A 278 -14.75 4.98 -11.80
C TYR A 278 -16.25 4.68 -11.61
N ARG A 279 -16.98 5.53 -10.88
CA ARG A 279 -18.42 5.37 -10.60
C ARG A 279 -18.79 4.01 -10.00
N GLU A 280 -17.89 3.45 -9.21
CA GLU A 280 -18.08 2.22 -8.47
C GLU A 280 -18.16 2.50 -6.96
N PRO A 281 -18.89 1.68 -6.19
CA PRO A 281 -19.03 1.87 -4.75
C PRO A 281 -17.68 1.75 -4.05
N ILE A 282 -17.40 2.70 -3.16
CA ILE A 282 -16.20 2.65 -2.33
C ILE A 282 -16.38 1.55 -1.29
N LYS A 283 -15.42 0.62 -1.23
CA LYS A 283 -15.47 -0.53 -0.33
C LYS A 283 -14.92 -0.19 1.04
N SER A 284 -13.81 0.54 1.09
CA SER A 284 -13.18 0.94 2.36
C SER A 284 -12.35 2.20 2.19
N ILE A 285 -12.27 2.99 3.26
CA ILE A 285 -11.53 4.25 3.34
C ILE A 285 -10.65 4.21 4.58
N TYR A 286 -9.39 4.58 4.44
CA TYR A 286 -8.49 4.78 5.56
C TYR A 286 -7.78 6.11 5.46
N PHE A 287 -7.44 6.67 6.62
CA PHE A 287 -6.58 7.83 6.72
C PHE A 287 -5.16 7.40 7.07
N HIS A 288 -4.20 8.13 6.49
CA HIS A 288 -2.79 8.04 6.84
C HIS A 288 -2.25 9.46 6.90
N ASP A 289 -2.08 10.00 8.11
CA ASP A 289 -1.72 11.40 8.34
C ASP A 289 -2.57 12.34 7.46
N ASP A 290 -1.93 13.06 6.53
CA ASP A 290 -2.57 14.01 5.62
C ASP A 290 -2.98 13.39 4.29
N LYS A 291 -3.16 12.07 4.23
CA LYS A 291 -3.56 11.33 3.04
C LYS A 291 -4.81 10.50 3.30
N VAL A 292 -5.64 10.37 2.27
CA VAL A 292 -6.83 9.51 2.28
C VAL A 292 -6.62 8.40 1.26
N LEU A 293 -6.81 7.16 1.70
CA LEU A 293 -6.82 5.99 0.85
C LEU A 293 -8.26 5.55 0.65
N ALA A 294 -8.69 5.37 -0.59
CA ALA A 294 -9.95 4.72 -0.89
C ALA A 294 -9.71 3.50 -1.78
N ALA A 295 -10.30 2.38 -1.37
CA ALA A 295 -10.31 1.15 -2.13
C ALA A 295 -11.66 0.98 -2.83
N LEU A 296 -11.60 0.77 -4.13
CA LEU A 296 -12.70 0.37 -4.99
C LEU A 296 -12.57 -1.12 -5.32
N ARG A 297 -13.37 -1.61 -6.27
CA ARG A 297 -13.38 -3.02 -6.67
C ARG A 297 -12.06 -3.46 -7.30
N TYR A 298 -11.49 -2.66 -8.21
CA TYR A 298 -10.25 -3.00 -8.92
C TYR A 298 -9.11 -1.98 -8.78
N CYS A 299 -9.36 -0.87 -8.07
CA CYS A 299 -8.43 0.25 -7.95
C CYS A 299 -8.31 0.72 -6.51
N CYS A 300 -7.12 1.17 -6.13
CA CYS A 300 -6.90 1.95 -4.93
C CYS A 300 -6.34 3.32 -5.33
N LYS A 301 -6.99 4.38 -4.86
CA LYS A 301 -6.54 5.77 -5.04
C LYS A 301 -6.19 6.38 -3.69
N VAL A 302 -5.09 7.13 -3.67
CA VAL A 302 -4.56 7.85 -2.52
C VAL A 302 -4.48 9.32 -2.88
N TRP A 303 -5.11 10.17 -2.07
CA TRP A 303 -5.07 11.62 -2.24
C TRP A 303 -4.36 12.26 -1.06
N SER A 304 -3.71 13.39 -1.31
CA SER A 304 -3.31 14.31 -0.24
C SER A 304 -4.51 15.19 0.15
N LEU A 305 -4.75 15.36 1.45
CA LEU A 305 -5.82 16.20 1.99
C LEU A 305 -5.61 17.67 1.61
N ASP A 306 -4.43 18.22 1.90
CA ASP A 306 -4.11 19.64 1.70
C ASP A 306 -4.23 20.09 0.24
N THR A 307 -3.66 19.29 -0.66
CA THR A 307 -3.56 19.66 -2.09
C THR A 307 -4.71 19.12 -2.91
N GLY A 308 -5.35 18.04 -2.46
CA GLY A 308 -6.36 17.31 -3.22
C GLY A 308 -5.88 16.59 -4.46
N LYS A 309 -4.58 16.62 -4.75
CA LYS A 309 -4.01 15.91 -5.87
C LYS A 309 -3.92 14.42 -5.55
N ILE A 310 -4.12 13.60 -6.58
CA ILE A 310 -3.89 12.16 -6.49
C ILE A 310 -2.39 11.95 -6.25
N PHE A 311 -2.06 11.40 -5.09
CA PHE A 311 -0.71 11.02 -4.75
C PHE A 311 -0.31 9.77 -5.55
N VAL A 312 -1.12 8.72 -5.46
CA VAL A 312 -0.93 7.45 -6.17
C VAL A 312 -2.30 6.84 -6.46
N GLY A 313 -2.50 6.34 -7.66
CA GLY A 313 -3.59 5.41 -7.96
C GLY A 313 -3.00 4.16 -8.60
N PHE A 314 -3.36 2.97 -8.14
CA PHE A 314 -2.91 1.72 -8.75
C PHE A 314 -4.04 0.69 -8.79
N ASN A 315 -3.92 -0.25 -9.72
CA ASN A 315 -4.89 -1.34 -9.85
C ASN A 315 -4.51 -2.50 -8.94
N THR A 316 -5.47 -3.00 -8.18
CA THR A 316 -5.27 -4.04 -7.15
C THR A 316 -5.12 -5.44 -7.75
N GLY A 317 -5.30 -5.58 -9.07
CA GLY A 317 -5.19 -6.84 -9.82
C GLY A 317 -6.48 -7.16 -10.58
N PRO A 318 -6.58 -8.36 -11.18
CA PRO A 318 -7.80 -8.81 -11.86
C PRO A 318 -8.90 -9.27 -10.90
N ALA A 319 -8.54 -9.65 -9.67
CA ALA A 319 -9.49 -10.11 -8.66
C ALA A 319 -10.16 -8.91 -7.98
N GLU A 320 -11.44 -9.08 -7.64
CA GLU A 320 -12.24 -8.06 -6.99
C GLU A 320 -11.79 -7.87 -5.54
N CYS A 321 -11.63 -6.61 -5.12
CA CYS A 321 -11.33 -6.24 -3.76
C CYS A 321 -12.63 -6.17 -2.93
N ASN A 322 -12.67 -6.97 -1.87
CA ASN A 322 -13.74 -6.98 -0.88
C ASN A 322 -13.51 -5.91 0.19
N SER A 323 -12.30 -5.86 0.75
CA SER A 323 -11.90 -4.90 1.78
C SER A 323 -10.40 -4.60 1.71
N MET A 324 -10.03 -3.38 2.09
CA MET A 324 -8.63 -3.01 2.32
C MET A 324 -8.39 -2.95 3.81
N TYR A 325 -7.16 -3.19 4.21
CA TYR A 325 -6.64 -2.92 5.54
C TYR A 325 -5.31 -2.18 5.40
N HIS A 326 -5.22 -1.03 6.07
CA HIS A 326 -4.03 -0.20 6.13
C HIS A 326 -3.42 -0.29 7.53
N PHE A 327 -2.13 -0.62 7.60
CA PHE A 327 -1.41 -0.63 8.87
C PHE A 327 -1.09 0.81 9.30
N PRO A 328 -1.47 1.23 10.53
CA PRO A 328 -1.26 2.59 10.99
C PRO A 328 0.23 2.98 10.94
N ASN A 329 0.50 4.23 10.58
CA ASN A 329 1.85 4.81 10.47
C ASN A 329 2.82 4.08 9.53
N SER A 330 2.33 3.23 8.62
CA SER A 330 3.18 2.48 7.70
C SER A 330 2.75 2.62 6.24
N GLY A 331 3.66 2.29 5.32
CA GLY A 331 3.38 2.24 3.89
C GLY A 331 2.76 0.93 3.40
N LEU A 332 2.38 0.02 4.31
CA LEU A 332 1.92 -1.33 3.96
C LEU A 332 0.39 -1.40 3.87
N LEU A 333 -0.10 -1.90 2.74
CA LEU A 333 -1.50 -2.08 2.43
C LEU A 333 -1.78 -3.55 2.14
N MET A 334 -2.85 -4.08 2.73
CA MET A 334 -3.35 -5.41 2.44
C MET A 334 -4.77 -5.31 1.87
N PHE A 335 -5.06 -6.12 0.86
CA PHE A 335 -6.37 -6.19 0.25
C PHE A 335 -6.90 -7.61 0.35
N ALA A 336 -8.08 -7.74 0.94
CA ALA A 336 -8.89 -8.93 0.84
C ALA A 336 -9.52 -8.94 -0.55
N SER A 337 -9.15 -9.91 -1.37
CA SER A 337 -9.69 -10.07 -2.72
C SER A 337 -10.39 -11.41 -2.89
N GLU A 338 -11.15 -11.54 -3.97
CA GLU A 338 -11.71 -12.80 -4.49
C GLU A 338 -10.62 -13.70 -5.10
N SER A 339 -9.47 -13.77 -4.45
CA SER A 339 -8.37 -14.66 -4.76
C SER A 339 -7.92 -15.38 -3.49
N PRO A 340 -7.37 -16.59 -3.61
CA PRO A 340 -6.84 -17.34 -2.47
C PRO A 340 -5.79 -16.53 -1.69
N LYS A 341 -4.91 -15.83 -2.40
CA LYS A 341 -3.87 -15.01 -1.78
C LYS A 341 -4.37 -13.62 -1.43
N ILE A 342 -3.99 -13.14 -0.25
CA ILE A 342 -4.21 -11.75 0.18
C ILE A 342 -3.23 -10.86 -0.57
N SER A 343 -3.75 -9.78 -1.15
CA SER A 343 -2.93 -8.91 -1.97
C SER A 343 -2.18 -7.87 -1.13
N THR A 344 -0.85 -7.87 -1.14
CA THR A 344 0.00 -7.00 -0.31
C THR A 344 0.77 -6.00 -1.17
N TYR A 345 0.65 -4.72 -0.84
CA TYR A 345 1.31 -3.62 -1.54
C TYR A 345 2.08 -2.76 -0.54
N PHE A 346 3.26 -2.32 -0.94
CA PHE A 346 4.08 -1.43 -0.14
C PHE A 346 4.43 -0.14 -0.90
N ILE A 347 4.26 1.00 -0.22
CA ILE A 347 4.55 2.33 -0.76
C ILE A 347 5.55 3.02 0.20
N PRO A 348 6.86 3.05 -0.12
CA PRO A 348 7.87 3.62 0.78
C PRO A 348 7.70 5.13 1.00
N LEU A 349 7.12 5.84 0.02
CA LEU A 349 6.83 7.28 0.13
C LEU A 349 5.57 7.57 0.96
N LEU A 350 4.73 6.56 1.22
CA LEU A 350 3.59 6.71 2.11
C LEU A 350 4.08 6.72 3.56
N GLY A 351 4.84 5.69 3.95
CA GLY A 351 5.48 5.55 5.25
C GLY A 351 6.49 4.39 5.26
N ALA A 352 7.21 4.24 6.36
CA ALA A 352 8.16 3.14 6.56
C ALA A 352 7.45 1.78 6.67
N ALA A 353 8.20 0.69 6.57
CA ALA A 353 7.67 -0.63 6.88
C ALA A 353 7.29 -0.73 8.38
N PRO A 354 6.26 -1.52 8.73
CA PRO A 354 5.89 -1.73 10.14
C PRO A 354 7.02 -2.44 10.91
N PHE A 355 7.00 -2.36 12.24
CA PHE A 355 8.09 -2.85 13.10
C PHE A 355 8.47 -4.32 12.85
N TRP A 356 7.48 -5.18 12.56
CA TRP A 356 7.68 -6.60 12.27
C TRP A 356 8.23 -6.88 10.87
N CYS A 357 8.22 -5.90 9.98
CA CYS A 357 8.65 -6.01 8.59
C CYS A 357 9.80 -5.04 8.25
N SER A 358 10.67 -4.71 9.20
CA SER A 358 11.76 -3.74 9.00
C SER A 358 12.71 -4.12 7.86
N TYR A 359 12.91 -5.41 7.61
CA TYR A 359 13.74 -5.92 6.51
C TYR A 359 13.22 -5.52 5.12
N LEU A 360 11.92 -5.24 4.98
CA LEU A 360 11.32 -4.85 3.71
C LEU A 360 11.92 -3.55 3.18
N ASP A 361 12.21 -2.59 4.06
CA ASP A 361 12.83 -1.32 3.65
C ASP A 361 14.23 -1.55 3.06
N SER A 362 15.02 -2.45 3.65
CA SER A 362 16.32 -2.86 3.11
C SER A 362 16.18 -3.54 1.75
N LEU A 363 15.23 -4.47 1.61
CA LEU A 363 14.95 -5.15 0.34
C LEU A 363 14.52 -4.19 -0.76
N VAL A 364 13.72 -3.18 -0.40
CA VAL A 364 13.31 -2.14 -1.35
C VAL A 364 14.52 -1.37 -1.84
N VAL A 365 15.41 -0.96 -0.94
CA VAL A 365 16.66 -0.25 -1.28
C VAL A 365 17.55 -1.11 -2.17
N GLU A 366 17.72 -2.40 -1.87
CA GLU A 366 18.48 -3.34 -2.71
C GLU A 366 17.83 -3.59 -4.07
N CYS A 367 16.50 -3.57 -4.14
CA CYS A 367 15.75 -3.69 -5.39
C CYS A 367 15.74 -2.39 -6.19
N GLU A 368 16.05 -1.25 -5.59
CA GLU A 368 16.28 -0.04 -6.35
C GLU A 368 17.58 -0.24 -7.14
N PRO A 369 17.55 -0.18 -8.47
CA PRO A 369 18.78 -0.27 -9.23
C PRO A 369 19.63 0.94 -8.85
N ASP A 370 20.72 0.72 -8.12
CA ASP A 370 21.70 1.75 -7.91
C ASP A 370 22.13 2.26 -9.28
N VAL A 371 22.28 3.57 -9.43
CA VAL A 371 22.80 4.18 -10.66
C VAL A 371 24.14 3.53 -11.07
N THR A 372 24.89 3.02 -10.09
CA THR A 372 26.13 2.25 -10.31
C THR A 372 25.92 0.98 -11.14
N THR A 373 24.82 0.26 -10.97
CA THR A 373 24.54 -0.98 -11.75
C THR A 373 24.23 -0.72 -13.22
N MET A 374 23.76 0.48 -13.59
CA MET A 374 23.62 0.89 -14.99
C MET A 374 24.99 1.15 -15.66
N TYR A 375 26.02 1.43 -14.86
CA TYR A 375 27.38 1.68 -15.33
C TYR A 375 28.34 0.55 -14.95
N ASP A 376 27.87 -0.55 -14.35
CA ASP A 376 28.69 -1.71 -14.05
C ASP A 376 29.15 -2.34 -15.35
N GLY A 377 30.46 -2.33 -15.57
CA GLY A 377 31.08 -2.71 -16.84
C GLY A 377 31.36 -1.54 -17.79
N TYR A 378 31.17 -0.28 -17.37
CA TYR A 378 31.67 0.90 -18.07
C TYR A 378 32.69 1.66 -17.23
N LYS A 379 33.83 2.01 -17.84
CA LYS A 379 34.88 2.83 -17.21
C LYS A 379 34.76 4.26 -17.72
N PHE A 380 34.78 5.24 -16.81
CA PHE A 380 34.84 6.65 -17.16
C PHE A 380 36.26 7.05 -17.54
N ILE A 381 36.42 7.70 -18.70
CA ILE A 381 37.70 8.16 -19.25
C ILE A 381 37.57 9.65 -19.57
N THR A 382 38.56 10.44 -19.15
CA THR A 382 38.63 11.87 -19.51
C THR A 382 39.13 12.06 -20.94
N HIS A 383 38.81 13.18 -21.57
CA HIS A 383 39.25 13.46 -22.95
C HIS A 383 40.77 13.34 -23.13
N LYS A 384 41.56 13.71 -22.12
CA LYS A 384 43.03 13.59 -22.12
C LYS A 384 43.49 12.12 -22.13
N GLN A 385 42.91 11.29 -21.27
CA GLN A 385 43.20 9.85 -21.25
C GLN A 385 42.75 9.15 -22.54
N LEU A 386 41.72 9.67 -23.19
CA LEU A 386 41.23 9.14 -24.46
C LEU A 386 42.19 9.49 -25.62
N SER A 387 42.78 10.68 -25.62
CA SER A 387 43.86 11.05 -26.55
C SER A 387 45.15 10.28 -26.28
N ASP A 388 45.50 10.06 -25.01
CA ASP A 388 46.70 9.31 -24.63
C ASP A 388 46.62 7.83 -25.04
N LEU A 389 45.40 7.27 -25.05
CA LEU A 389 45.13 5.90 -25.51
C LEU A 389 44.94 5.80 -27.03
N GLY A 390 45.07 6.90 -27.77
CA GLY A 390 44.92 6.93 -29.23
C GLY A 390 43.49 6.69 -29.72
N MET A 391 42.47 6.92 -28.88
CA MET A 391 41.06 6.59 -29.18
C MET A 391 40.23 7.79 -29.66
N SER A 392 40.85 8.87 -30.11
CA SER A 392 40.14 10.07 -30.58
C SER A 392 39.21 9.81 -31.77
N GLU A 393 39.51 8.81 -32.60
CA GLU A 393 38.69 8.42 -33.76
C GLU A 393 37.36 7.75 -33.37
N LEU A 394 37.26 7.22 -32.14
CA LEU A 394 36.04 6.59 -31.65
C LEU A 394 35.01 7.60 -31.13
N ILE A 395 35.37 8.89 -31.04
CA ILE A 395 34.47 9.95 -30.61
C ILE A 395 33.34 10.11 -31.63
N GLY A 396 32.09 9.89 -31.20
CA GLY A 396 30.91 9.92 -32.07
C GLY A 396 30.41 8.53 -32.50
N THR A 397 31.17 7.46 -32.23
CA THR A 397 30.71 6.08 -32.45
C THR A 397 29.87 5.56 -31.27
N GLN A 398 29.08 4.51 -31.49
CA GLN A 398 28.23 3.89 -30.46
C GLN A 398 29.01 3.28 -29.27
N PHE A 399 30.34 3.13 -29.40
CA PHE A 399 31.19 2.51 -28.38
C PHE A 399 31.59 3.46 -27.24
N LEU A 400 31.50 4.78 -27.46
CA LEU A 400 31.82 5.80 -26.46
C LEU A 400 30.56 6.62 -26.16
N ARG A 401 30.15 6.63 -24.90
CA ARG A 401 29.02 7.44 -24.46
C ARG A 401 29.52 8.71 -23.78
N ALA A 402 29.29 9.87 -24.39
CA ALA A 402 29.66 11.15 -23.80
C ALA A 402 28.90 11.38 -22.48
N TYR A 403 29.62 11.80 -21.45
CA TYR A 403 29.04 12.17 -20.15
C TYR A 403 29.86 13.26 -19.48
N MET A 404 29.23 14.42 -19.24
CA MET A 404 29.85 15.60 -18.65
C MET A 404 31.11 16.05 -19.41
N HIS A 405 32.30 15.68 -18.93
CA HIS A 405 33.62 16.09 -19.44
C HIS A 405 34.49 14.88 -19.86
N GLY A 406 33.85 13.73 -20.11
CA GLY A 406 34.53 12.51 -20.50
C GLY A 406 33.60 11.55 -21.23
N TYR A 407 34.06 10.32 -21.38
CA TYR A 407 33.36 9.26 -22.09
C TYR A 407 33.30 8.01 -21.23
N PHE A 408 32.17 7.32 -21.27
CA PHE A 408 32.05 5.96 -20.77
C PHE A 408 32.38 4.99 -21.88
N ILE A 409 33.34 4.11 -21.63
CA ILE A 409 33.73 3.00 -22.50
C ILE A 409 33.43 1.67 -21.79
N SER A 410 33.13 0.59 -22.50
CA SER A 410 32.96 -0.71 -21.84
C SER A 410 34.30 -1.21 -21.27
N ALA A 411 34.28 -1.79 -20.08
CA ALA A 411 35.46 -2.29 -19.37
C ALA A 411 36.17 -3.40 -20.17
N ASN A 412 35.41 -4.20 -20.92
CA ASN A 412 35.98 -5.23 -21.80
C ASN A 412 36.77 -4.63 -22.97
N LEU A 413 36.25 -3.56 -23.57
CA LEU A 413 36.92 -2.87 -24.67
C LEU A 413 38.13 -2.09 -24.17
N TYR A 414 38.01 -1.44 -23.00
CA TYR A 414 39.15 -0.81 -22.32
C TYR A 414 40.28 -1.80 -22.02
N ASN A 415 39.96 -2.96 -21.44
CA ASN A 415 40.97 -3.97 -21.09
C ASN A 415 41.64 -4.56 -22.33
N ARG A 416 40.87 -4.86 -23.40
CA ARG A 416 41.44 -5.33 -24.68
C ARG A 416 42.41 -4.34 -25.30
N ILE A 417 42.11 -3.04 -25.19
CA ILE A 417 42.96 -2.00 -25.75
C ILE A 417 44.20 -1.78 -24.86
N GLN A 418 44.06 -1.85 -23.54
CA GLN A 418 45.23 -1.85 -22.65
C GLN A 418 46.15 -3.06 -22.88
N ASP A 419 45.58 -4.23 -23.14
CA ASP A 419 46.34 -5.43 -23.50
C ASP A 419 47.06 -5.26 -24.85
N HIS A 420 46.43 -4.61 -25.84
CA HIS A 420 47.04 -4.30 -27.13
C HIS A 420 48.16 -3.24 -27.04
N LEU A 421 48.04 -2.28 -26.12
CA LEU A 421 49.07 -1.26 -25.85
C LEU A 421 50.21 -1.77 -24.92
N GLY A 422 50.13 -3.00 -24.42
CA GLY A 422 51.19 -3.62 -23.62
C GLY A 422 51.39 -3.02 -22.22
N ILE A 423 50.38 -2.32 -21.69
CA ILE A 423 50.46 -1.66 -20.37
C ILE A 423 49.81 -2.55 -19.30
N THR A 424 50.46 -3.67 -18.98
CA THR A 424 50.08 -4.47 -17.80
C THR A 424 51.30 -5.01 -17.07
N GLN A 425 51.77 -4.26 -16.06
CA GLN A 425 52.40 -4.90 -14.91
C GLN A 425 51.28 -5.52 -14.06
N ARG A 426 51.21 -6.85 -14.01
CA ARG A 426 50.37 -7.56 -13.04
C ARG A 426 51.05 -7.50 -11.67
N PRO A 427 50.40 -7.04 -10.60
CA PRO A 427 50.74 -7.51 -9.26
C PRO A 427 50.22 -8.95 -9.13
N SER A 428 51.13 -9.88 -8.86
CA SER A 428 50.81 -11.28 -8.57
C SER A 428 50.12 -11.44 -7.22
N THR A 429 49.29 -12.50 -7.14
CA THR A 429 48.72 -13.19 -5.97
C THR A 429 47.36 -12.69 -5.46
N HIS A 430 46.29 -13.43 -5.78
CA HIS A 430 45.66 -14.39 -4.86
C HIS A 430 44.69 -15.33 -5.62
N ALA A 431 44.45 -16.49 -5.01
CA ALA A 431 44.03 -17.75 -5.61
C ALA A 431 42.65 -17.75 -6.28
N LYS A 432 42.54 -18.50 -7.38
CA LYS A 432 41.28 -18.90 -8.02
C LYS A 432 40.53 -19.90 -7.14
N SER A 433 39.33 -19.53 -6.67
CA SER A 433 38.28 -20.48 -6.31
C SER A 433 37.31 -20.65 -7.48
N LYS A 434 36.97 -21.90 -7.81
CA LYS A 434 36.11 -22.31 -8.95
C LYS A 434 34.66 -21.87 -8.77
N SER A 435 34.00 -21.48 -9.87
CA SER A 435 32.53 -21.52 -10.04
C SER A 435 32.14 -21.73 -11.52
N PRO A 436 30.93 -22.24 -11.82
CA PRO A 436 30.66 -23.13 -12.97
C PRO A 436 29.98 -22.50 -14.20
N ASP A 437 30.08 -23.24 -15.32
CA ASP A 437 29.32 -23.34 -16.58
C ASP A 437 28.75 -22.10 -17.31
N ILE A 438 29.26 -21.90 -18.54
CA ILE A 438 29.12 -20.73 -19.42
C ILE A 438 28.03 -20.87 -20.52
N SER A 439 27.35 -22.01 -20.62
CA SER A 439 26.54 -22.32 -21.82
C SER A 439 25.17 -21.62 -21.96
N LYS A 440 24.71 -20.83 -20.98
CA LYS A 440 23.37 -20.19 -21.00
C LYS A 440 23.36 -18.67 -21.16
N VAL A 441 24.52 -18.02 -21.12
CA VAL A 441 24.63 -16.55 -21.20
C VAL A 441 24.69 -16.05 -22.66
N SER A 442 25.24 -16.85 -23.58
CA SER A 442 25.41 -16.46 -24.99
C SER A 442 24.09 -16.29 -25.75
N LEU A 443 23.10 -17.16 -25.51
CA LEU A 443 21.84 -17.17 -26.26
C LEU A 443 20.95 -15.96 -25.97
N ARG A 444 21.09 -15.32 -24.80
CA ARG A 444 20.29 -14.12 -24.44
C ARG A 444 20.89 -12.84 -25.01
N SER A 445 22.21 -12.75 -25.12
CA SER A 445 22.86 -11.59 -25.75
C SER A 445 22.60 -11.53 -27.25
N GLU A 446 22.55 -12.68 -27.93
CA GLU A 446 22.34 -12.75 -29.38
C GLU A 446 20.93 -12.32 -29.79
N ASN A 447 19.90 -12.71 -29.02
CA ASN A 447 18.51 -12.34 -29.32
C ASN A 447 18.22 -10.85 -29.13
N ILE A 448 18.84 -10.20 -28.14
CA ILE A 448 18.65 -8.76 -27.87
C ILE A 448 19.32 -7.90 -28.96
N ILE A 449 20.45 -8.37 -29.49
CA ILE A 449 21.16 -7.68 -30.59
C ILE A 449 20.37 -7.80 -31.90
N ALA A 450 19.72 -8.94 -32.14
CA ALA A 450 18.86 -9.14 -33.31
C ALA A 450 17.61 -8.24 -33.29
N GLU A 451 16.89 -8.19 -32.16
CA GLU A 451 15.70 -7.33 -32.00
C GLU A 451 16.04 -5.83 -32.10
N PHE A 452 17.23 -5.42 -31.64
CA PHE A 452 17.66 -4.02 -31.71
C PHE A 452 18.08 -3.59 -33.12
N ASN A 453 18.69 -4.48 -33.89
CA ASN A 453 19.06 -4.20 -35.28
C ASN A 453 17.82 -4.07 -36.18
N GLU A 454 16.76 -4.83 -35.92
CA GLU A 454 15.50 -4.77 -36.67
C GLU A 454 14.75 -3.44 -36.43
N ALA A 455 14.77 -2.91 -35.20
CA ALA A 455 14.18 -1.61 -34.87
C ALA A 455 14.95 -0.41 -35.46
N SER A 456 16.24 -0.58 -35.76
CA SER A 456 17.09 0.49 -36.32
C SER A 456 16.95 0.66 -37.84
N ALA A 457 16.40 -0.35 -38.54
CA ALA A 457 16.17 -0.32 -39.98
C ALA A 457 14.83 0.34 -40.38
N ASP A 458 14.04 0.77 -39.39
CA ASP A 458 12.66 1.19 -39.59
C ASP A 458 12.59 2.62 -40.16
N GLN A 459 12.17 2.75 -41.43
CA GLN A 459 12.23 4.00 -42.22
C GLN A 459 11.32 5.14 -41.72
N ARG A 460 10.54 4.93 -40.65
CA ARG A 460 9.67 5.97 -40.06
C ARG A 460 10.43 7.04 -39.26
N PHE A 461 11.64 6.76 -38.79
CA PHE A 461 12.40 7.68 -37.92
C PHE A 461 13.37 8.62 -38.65
N SER A 462 13.59 8.44 -39.95
CA SER A 462 14.49 9.28 -40.74
C SER A 462 13.98 10.72 -40.89
N LYS A 463 12.66 10.95 -40.80
CA LYS A 463 12.06 12.29 -40.97
C LYS A 463 12.15 13.19 -39.74
N LEU A 464 12.68 12.70 -38.62
CA LEU A 464 12.81 13.48 -37.38
C LEU A 464 14.13 14.25 -37.29
N SER A 465 15.14 13.91 -38.09
CA SER A 465 16.47 14.54 -38.08
C SER A 465 16.52 15.91 -38.76
N ASP A 466 15.52 16.25 -39.57
CA ASP A 466 15.62 17.36 -40.53
C ASP A 466 14.94 18.67 -40.06
N ASN A 467 14.52 18.74 -38.78
CA ASN A 467 13.86 19.92 -38.24
C ASN A 467 14.84 20.87 -37.52
N PRO A 468 15.13 22.08 -38.04
CA PRO A 468 16.10 23.00 -37.46
C PRO A 468 15.66 23.65 -36.14
N LYS A 469 14.41 23.44 -35.68
CA LYS A 469 13.94 23.85 -34.34
C LYS A 469 14.31 22.85 -33.23
N LEU A 470 14.89 21.70 -33.57
CA LEU A 470 15.42 20.69 -32.64
C LEU A 470 16.96 20.65 -32.64
N ALA A 471 17.62 21.57 -33.35
CA ALA A 471 19.08 21.69 -33.33
C ALA A 471 19.53 22.39 -32.03
N TYR A 472 20.38 21.68 -31.29
CA TYR A 472 20.96 22.07 -30.01
C TYR A 472 22.05 23.13 -30.18
N SER A 473 21.93 24.26 -29.49
CA SER A 473 23.01 25.25 -29.35
C SER A 473 23.79 25.01 -28.04
N THR A 474 25.11 25.02 -28.14
CA THR A 474 26.07 24.57 -27.10
C THR A 474 26.39 25.61 -26.03
N ILE A 475 25.78 26.80 -26.05
CA ILE A 475 26.31 27.95 -25.29
C ILE A 475 25.45 28.31 -24.06
N ASP A 476 24.14 28.01 -24.05
CA ASP A 476 23.26 28.48 -22.96
C ASP A 476 22.79 27.39 -21.98
N GLY A 477 22.82 26.10 -22.38
CA GLY A 477 22.39 24.99 -21.52
C GLY A 477 23.39 24.60 -20.42
N ASP A 478 24.66 24.94 -20.61
CA ASP A 478 25.77 24.49 -19.75
C ASP A 478 25.81 25.26 -18.41
N SER A 479 25.31 26.50 -18.35
CA SER A 479 25.32 27.30 -17.11
C SER A 479 24.24 26.84 -16.11
N ASP A 480 23.01 26.59 -16.57
CA ASP A 480 21.87 26.33 -15.68
C ASP A 480 21.90 24.93 -15.06
N LEU A 481 22.34 23.92 -15.81
CA LEU A 481 22.47 22.56 -15.29
C LEU A 481 23.59 22.45 -14.24
N ILE A 482 24.66 23.22 -14.40
CA ILE A 482 25.76 23.30 -13.43
C ILE A 482 25.29 24.01 -12.16
N GLN A 483 24.53 25.11 -12.26
CA GLN A 483 23.94 25.78 -11.10
C GLN A 483 22.97 24.88 -10.34
N ILE A 484 22.10 24.15 -11.05
CA ILE A 484 21.14 23.23 -10.43
C ILE A 484 21.87 22.08 -9.70
N HIS A 485 22.96 21.56 -10.28
CA HIS A 485 23.75 20.50 -9.65
C HIS A 485 24.51 21.00 -8.41
N GLN A 486 25.13 22.18 -8.49
CA GLN A 486 25.84 22.80 -7.36
C GLN A 486 24.88 23.12 -6.20
N ALA A 487 23.71 23.70 -6.49
CA ALA A 487 22.67 23.93 -5.48
C ALA A 487 22.18 22.64 -4.81
N ARG A 488 22.11 21.53 -5.57
CA ARG A 488 21.73 20.22 -5.04
C ARG A 488 22.79 19.63 -4.12
N LEU A 489 24.08 19.81 -4.46
CA LEU A 489 25.21 19.38 -3.63
C LEU A 489 25.31 20.20 -2.34
N GLU A 490 25.12 21.52 -2.41
CA GLU A 490 25.11 22.40 -1.24
C GLU A 490 23.95 22.05 -0.29
N LYS A 491 22.76 21.78 -0.82
CA LYS A 491 21.62 21.33 -0.01
C LYS A 491 21.88 19.99 0.68
N LYS A 492 22.61 19.08 0.02
CA LYS A 492 23.03 17.79 0.61
C LYS A 492 24.08 18.00 1.70
N ARG A 493 25.04 18.92 1.51
CA ARG A 493 26.06 19.29 2.51
C ARG A 493 25.43 19.94 3.75
N ARG A 494 24.56 20.94 3.59
CA ARG A 494 23.81 21.57 4.70
C ARG A 494 23.00 20.56 5.50
N ARG A 495 22.31 19.61 4.83
CA ARG A 495 21.57 18.54 5.53
C ARG A 495 22.47 17.62 6.34
N LYS A 496 23.70 17.35 5.86
CA LYS A 496 24.69 16.54 6.57
C LYS A 496 25.25 17.28 7.79
N GLU A 497 25.51 18.58 7.65
CA GLU A 497 25.95 19.46 8.75
C GLU A 497 24.89 19.58 9.84
N ILE A 498 23.64 19.84 9.48
CA ILE A 498 22.52 19.89 10.44
C ILE A 498 22.36 18.55 11.19
N ARG A 499 22.55 17.42 10.50
CA ARG A 499 22.54 16.10 11.16
C ARG A 499 23.71 15.93 12.12
N LYS A 500 24.91 16.41 11.75
CA LYS A 500 26.10 16.36 12.61
C LYS A 500 25.94 17.26 13.84
N GLU A 501 25.36 18.46 13.68
CA GLU A 501 25.04 19.36 14.80
C GLU A 501 23.97 18.79 15.73
N ARG A 502 22.92 18.17 15.19
CA ARG A 502 21.89 17.49 16.00
C ARG A 502 22.49 16.31 16.78
N ALA A 503 23.36 15.52 16.16
CA ALA A 503 24.06 14.43 16.84
C ALA A 503 25.00 14.97 17.94
N ALA A 504 25.73 16.05 17.67
CA ALA A 504 26.59 16.70 18.66
C ALA A 504 25.79 17.27 19.85
N ARG A 505 24.65 17.90 19.60
CA ARG A 505 23.73 18.37 20.66
C ARG A 505 23.17 17.21 21.47
N ALA A 506 22.74 16.13 20.83
CA ALA A 506 22.27 14.93 21.52
C ALA A 506 23.35 14.33 22.43
N HIS A 507 24.59 14.21 21.93
CA HIS A 507 25.73 13.76 22.74
C HIS A 507 26.06 14.70 23.90
N SER A 508 25.96 16.02 23.72
CA SER A 508 26.17 16.99 24.81
C SER A 508 25.09 16.90 25.90
N LEU A 509 23.83 16.66 25.51
CA LEU A 509 22.74 16.49 26.47
C LEU A 509 22.91 15.19 27.27
N ILE A 510 23.34 14.10 26.63
CA ILE A 510 23.63 12.83 27.30
C ILE A 510 24.78 13.00 28.32
N LYS A 511 25.85 13.73 27.95
CA LYS A 511 26.95 14.05 28.87
C LYS A 511 26.53 14.97 30.03
N ASN A 512 25.62 15.90 29.79
CA ASN A 512 25.13 16.78 30.84
C ASN A 512 24.20 16.03 31.82
N VAL A 513 23.41 15.07 31.33
CA VAL A 513 22.59 14.20 32.18
C VAL A 513 23.46 13.26 33.03
N SER A 514 24.57 12.73 32.49
CA SER A 514 25.49 11.91 33.28
C SER A 514 26.22 12.69 34.38
N ASN A 515 26.47 13.98 34.18
CA ASN A 515 27.14 14.84 35.18
C ASN A 515 26.20 15.38 36.27
N VAL A 516 24.88 15.24 36.11
CA VAL A 516 23.86 15.63 37.12
C VAL A 516 23.51 14.44 38.04
N HIS A 517 24.03 13.25 37.75
CA HIS A 517 23.84 12.03 38.55
C HIS A 517 25.13 11.53 39.23
N THR A 518 26.17 12.38 39.24
CA THR A 518 27.39 12.29 40.05
C THR A 518 27.46 13.53 40.92
#